data_AF-A0A5Y0QMU0-F1
#
_entry.id   AF-A0A5Y0QMU0-F1
#
_cell.length_a   1.000
_cell.length_b   1.000
_cell.length_c   1.000
_cell.angle_alpha   90.00
_cell.angle_beta   90.00
_cell.angle_gamma   90.00
#
_symmetry.space_group_name_H-M   'P 1'
#
loop_
_entity.id
_entity.type
_entity.pdbx_description
1 polymer ?
#
loop_
_entity_poly.entity_id
_entity_poly.type
_entity_poly.pdbx_seq_one_letter_code
_entity_poly.pdbx_strand_id
1 'polypeptide(L)'
;MKEQDILAHARRCAPAESCGFVVRTQAGERYLPCVNISAAPEDYFRMAPEDWLRAETQGDIVALVHSHPGGQPYLSDVDRRLQVQSDLPWWLV
;
A
#
# COMPACT_ATOMS: atom_id res chain seq x y z
N MET A 1 1.91 -16.32 -1.69
CA MET A 1 0.58 -15.67 -1.64
C MET A 1 0.72 -14.16 -1.60
N LYS A 2 1.15 -13.54 -0.48
CA LYS A 2 1.20 -12.07 -0.35
C LYS A 2 1.78 -11.30 -1.56
N GLU A 3 2.94 -11.68 -2.06
CA GLU A 3 3.61 -10.99 -3.19
C GLU A 3 2.82 -11.10 -4.49
N GLN A 4 2.26 -12.27 -4.79
CA GLN A 4 1.43 -12.46 -5.98
C GLN A 4 0.12 -11.65 -5.88
N ASP A 5 -0.46 -11.56 -4.69
CA ASP A 5 -1.67 -10.77 -4.44
C ASP A 5 -1.41 -9.27 -4.59
N ILE A 6 -0.25 -8.80 -4.11
CA ILE A 6 0.23 -7.43 -4.27
C ILE A 6 0.41 -7.10 -5.76
N LEU A 7 1.18 -7.91 -6.50
CA LEU A 7 1.44 -7.67 -7.92
C LEU A 7 0.15 -7.78 -8.76
N ALA A 8 -0.77 -8.69 -8.41
CA ALA A 8 -2.05 -8.79 -9.07
C ALA A 8 -2.93 -7.57 -8.80
N HIS A 9 -2.88 -6.99 -7.59
CA HIS A 9 -3.59 -5.75 -7.28
C HIS A 9 -3.01 -4.57 -8.05
N ALA A 10 -1.69 -4.39 -8.05
CA ALA A 10 -1.00 -3.35 -8.81
C ALA A 10 -1.38 -3.37 -10.29
N ARG A 11 -1.38 -4.55 -10.92
CA ARG A 11 -1.79 -4.73 -12.32
C ARG A 11 -3.26 -4.38 -12.59
N ARG A 12 -4.15 -4.62 -11.62
CA ARG A 12 -5.58 -4.27 -11.76
C ARG A 12 -5.84 -2.78 -11.59
N CYS A 13 -5.01 -2.09 -10.80
CA CYS A 13 -5.15 -0.65 -10.56
C CYS A 13 -4.59 0.19 -11.71
N ALA A 14 -3.54 -0.27 -12.39
CA ALA A 14 -2.89 0.46 -13.47
C ALA A 14 -3.93 0.98 -14.50
N PRO A 15 -3.86 2.27 -14.91
CA PRO A 15 -2.75 3.21 -14.70
C PRO A 15 -2.69 3.88 -13.32
N ALA A 16 -3.71 3.72 -12.47
CA ALA A 16 -3.68 4.26 -11.13
C ALA A 16 -2.69 3.52 -10.22
N GLU A 17 -2.09 4.23 -9.27
CA GLU A 17 -1.35 3.63 -8.18
C GLU A 17 -2.27 2.73 -7.34
N SER A 18 -1.83 1.51 -7.09
CA SER A 18 -2.39 0.65 -6.06
C SER A 18 -1.85 1.02 -4.69
N CYS A 19 -2.63 0.77 -3.64
CA CYS A 19 -2.21 0.94 -2.25
C CYS A 19 -2.81 -0.14 -1.35
N GLY A 20 -2.16 -0.44 -0.23
CA GLY A 20 -2.67 -1.38 0.76
C GLY A 20 -1.72 -1.63 1.92
N PHE A 21 -2.06 -2.60 2.77
CA PHE A 21 -1.27 -2.96 3.94
C PHE A 21 -0.87 -4.43 3.92
N VAL A 22 0.27 -4.75 4.51
CA VAL A 22 0.55 -6.11 4.97
C VAL A 22 0.34 -6.14 6.46
N VAL A 23 -0.52 -7.06 6.89
CA VAL A 23 -0.81 -7.28 8.31
C VAL A 23 -0.32 -8.65 8.74
N ARG A 24 0.33 -8.72 9.90
CA ARG A 24 0.73 -9.95 10.55
C ARG A 24 -0.39 -10.43 11.48
N THR A 25 -0.87 -11.64 11.22
CA THR A 25 -1.91 -12.30 12.01
C THR A 25 -1.37 -13.58 12.63
N GLN A 26 -2.17 -14.25 13.47
CA GLN A 26 -1.85 -15.58 14.00
C GLN A 26 -1.66 -16.63 12.88
N ALA A 27 -2.31 -16.45 11.72
CA ALA A 27 -2.18 -17.32 10.55
C ALA A 27 -1.02 -16.94 9.62
N GLY A 28 -0.22 -15.93 9.99
CA GLY A 28 0.87 -15.38 9.17
C GLY A 28 0.52 -14.02 8.55
N GLU A 29 1.40 -13.57 7.66
CA GLU A 29 1.25 -12.28 6.96
C GLU A 29 0.29 -12.37 5.77
N ARG A 30 -0.59 -11.38 5.66
CA ARG A 30 -1.59 -11.26 4.58
C ARG A 30 -1.61 -9.84 4.02
N TYR A 31 -1.85 -9.74 2.73
CA TYR A 31 -2.03 -8.46 2.05
C TYR A 31 -3.50 -8.01 2.11
N LEU A 32 -3.71 -6.72 2.37
CA LEU A 32 -5.00 -6.04 2.39
C LEU A 32 -5.00 -4.94 1.32
N PRO A 33 -5.62 -5.17 0.15
CA PRO A 33 -5.76 -4.13 -0.85
C PRO A 33 -6.70 -3.02 -0.33
N CYS A 34 -6.35 -1.77 -0.62
CA CYS A 34 -7.17 -0.59 -0.33
C CYS A 34 -7.51 0.15 -1.63
N VAL A 35 -8.58 0.93 -1.60
CA VAL A 35 -8.98 1.75 -2.74
C VAL A 35 -8.19 3.07 -2.70
N ASN A 36 -7.54 3.42 -3.80
CA ASN A 36 -6.93 4.73 -3.95
C ASN A 36 -8.03 5.80 -4.12
N ILE A 37 -8.19 6.67 -3.12
CA ILE A 37 -9.17 7.76 -3.10
C ILE A 37 -8.57 9.13 -3.49
N SER A 38 -7.38 9.14 -4.10
CA SER A 38 -6.77 10.35 -4.65
C SER A 38 -7.62 10.94 -5.77
N ALA A 39 -7.67 12.27 -5.85
CA ALA A 39 -8.27 12.98 -6.97
C ALA A 39 -7.42 12.88 -8.26
N ALA A 40 -6.14 12.52 -8.13
CA ALA A 40 -5.20 12.24 -9.21
C ALA A 40 -4.55 10.87 -8.96
N PRO A 41 -5.28 9.76 -9.21
CA PRO A 41 -4.87 8.43 -8.79
C PRO A 41 -3.73 7.82 -9.62
N GLU A 42 -3.41 8.40 -10.77
CA GLU A 42 -2.25 8.01 -11.60
C GLU A 42 -0.92 8.61 -11.07
N ASP A 43 -0.99 9.70 -10.30
CA ASP A 43 0.17 10.43 -9.79
C ASP A 43 0.40 10.24 -8.28
N TYR A 44 -0.67 9.94 -7.54
CA TYR A 44 -0.65 9.83 -6.09
C TYR A 44 -1.63 8.78 -5.60
N PHE A 45 -1.33 8.19 -4.44
CA PHE A 45 -2.32 7.46 -3.66
C PHE A 45 -2.78 8.21 -2.40
N ARG A 46 -4.03 7.96 -2.02
CA ARG A 46 -4.57 8.28 -0.71
C ARG A 46 -5.45 7.11 -0.27
N MET A 47 -5.33 6.73 1.00
CA MET A 47 -6.20 5.71 1.61
C MET A 47 -7.23 6.37 2.52
N ALA A 48 -8.38 5.73 2.65
CA ALA A 48 -9.39 6.15 3.61
C ALA A 48 -8.89 5.85 5.04
N PRO A 49 -9.10 6.71 6.04
CA PRO A 49 -8.71 6.42 7.43
C PRO A 49 -9.28 5.09 7.96
N GLU A 50 -10.47 4.71 7.48
CA GLU A 50 -11.14 3.46 7.83
C GLU A 50 -10.38 2.23 7.34
N ASP A 51 -9.57 2.35 6.28
CA ASP A 51 -8.72 1.26 5.78
C ASP A 51 -7.61 0.92 6.76
N TRP A 52 -7.01 1.95 7.39
CA TRP A 52 -6.01 1.78 8.45
C TRP A 52 -6.62 1.10 9.67
N LEU A 53 -7.74 1.61 10.17
CA LEU A 53 -8.46 1.02 11.30
C LEU A 53 -8.83 -0.44 11.01
N ARG A 54 -9.32 -0.73 9.80
CA ARG A 54 -9.63 -2.09 9.39
C ARG A 54 -8.38 -2.99 9.32
N ALA A 55 -7.22 -2.46 8.95
CA ALA A 55 -5.98 -3.22 8.97
C ALA A 55 -5.55 -3.58 10.41
N GLU A 56 -5.57 -2.60 11.32
CA GLU A 56 -5.23 -2.80 12.74
C GLU A 56 -6.16 -3.80 13.43
N THR A 57 -7.46 -3.78 13.13
CA THR A 57 -8.41 -4.77 13.70
C THR A 57 -8.13 -6.21 13.27
N GLN A 58 -7.33 -6.42 12.23
CA GLN A 58 -7.02 -7.75 11.68
C GLN A 58 -5.65 -8.26 12.10
N GLY A 59 -4.75 -7.40 12.55
CA GLY A 59 -3.41 -7.76 13.02
C GLY A 59 -2.45 -6.57 13.00
N ASP A 60 -1.18 -6.83 13.30
CA ASP A 60 -0.15 -5.79 13.32
C ASP A 60 0.17 -5.36 11.89
N ILE A 61 0.04 -4.06 11.58
CA ILE A 61 0.49 -3.52 10.30
C ILE A 61 2.02 -3.58 10.28
N VAL A 62 2.58 -4.33 9.33
CA VAL A 62 4.04 -4.50 9.19
C VAL A 62 4.62 -3.80 7.97
N ALA A 63 3.77 -3.41 7.02
CA ALA A 63 4.17 -2.57 5.89
C ALA A 63 2.95 -1.87 5.26
N LEU A 64 3.19 -0.68 4.74
CA LEU A 64 2.36 -0.05 3.71
C LEU A 64 2.91 -0.46 2.34
N VAL A 65 2.04 -0.74 1.39
CA VAL A 65 2.43 -1.13 0.02
C VAL A 65 1.78 -0.18 -0.97
N HIS A 66 2.53 0.34 -1.93
CA HIS A 66 1.99 1.05 -3.09
C HIS A 66 2.79 0.74 -4.36
N SER A 67 2.30 1.20 -5.51
CA SER A 67 2.94 0.98 -6.82
C SER A 67 3.17 2.28 -7.57
N HIS A 68 4.19 2.33 -8.44
CA HIS A 68 4.39 3.41 -9.41
C HIS A 68 4.24 2.89 -10.85
N PRO A 69 3.02 2.83 -11.43
CA PRO A 69 2.83 2.33 -12.79
C PRO A 69 3.65 3.12 -13.82
N GLY A 70 4.66 2.48 -14.43
CA GLY A 70 5.57 3.14 -15.38
C GLY A 70 6.49 4.21 -14.76
N GLY A 71 6.49 4.34 -13.43
CA GLY A 71 7.31 5.28 -12.69
C GLY A 71 8.65 4.71 -12.24
N GLN A 72 9.32 5.42 -11.34
CA GLN A 72 10.62 5.03 -10.83
C GLN A 72 10.51 3.90 -9.80
N PRO A 73 11.46 2.93 -9.78
CA PRO A 73 11.43 1.79 -8.86
C PRO A 73 11.96 2.15 -7.46
N TYR A 74 11.76 3.38 -7.01
CA TYR A 74 12.14 3.86 -5.68
C TYR A 74 11.12 4.87 -5.17
N LEU A 75 11.03 5.01 -3.85
CA LEU A 75 10.14 5.96 -3.18
C LEU A 75 10.36 7.39 -3.69
N SER A 76 9.29 8.14 -3.91
CA SER A 76 9.39 9.58 -4.14
C SER A 76 9.85 10.32 -2.88
N ASP A 77 10.13 11.62 -2.98
CA ASP A 77 10.42 12.45 -1.80
C ASP A 77 9.22 12.56 -0.86
N VAL A 78 8.00 12.52 -1.40
CA VAL A 78 6.77 12.54 -0.60
C VAL A 78 6.60 11.21 0.12
N ASP A 79 6.79 10.09 -0.57
CA ASP A 79 6.71 8.76 0.03
C ASP A 79 7.71 8.58 1.16
N ARG A 80 8.96 9.03 0.98
CA ARG A 80 9.99 8.97 2.04
C ARG A 80 9.58 9.75 3.29
N ARG A 81 8.97 10.93 3.13
CA ARG A 81 8.50 11.72 4.28
C ARG A 81 7.36 11.01 5.01
N LEU A 82 6.40 10.48 4.25
CA LEU A 82 5.26 9.77 4.82
C LEU A 82 5.66 8.43 5.43
N GLN A 83 6.66 7.74 4.88
CA GLN A 83 7.27 6.55 5.45
C GLN A 83 7.79 6.83 6.86
N VAL A 84 8.63 7.86 7.01
CA VAL A 84 9.16 8.26 8.32
C VAL A 84 8.04 8.68 9.27
N GLN A 85 7.03 9.42 8.78
CA GLN A 85 5.90 9.84 9.61
C GLN A 85 5.05 8.66 10.10
N SER A 86 4.84 7.65 9.25
CA SER A 86 4.05 6.46 9.57
C SER A 86 4.77 5.47 10.48
N ASP A 87 6.09 5.59 10.60
CA ASP A 87 6.96 4.63 11.30
C ASP A 87 6.75 3.17 10.82
N LEU A 88 6.54 3.00 9.52
CA LEU A 88 6.33 1.71 8.88
C LEU A 88 7.31 1.50 7.71
N PRO A 89 7.71 0.25 7.44
CA PRO A 89 8.25 -0.12 6.15
C PRO A 89 7.25 0.22 5.03
N TRP A 90 7.76 0.79 3.93
CA TRP A 90 6.99 1.03 2.72
C TRP A 90 7.56 0.14 1.61
N TRP A 91 6.70 -0.67 1.00
CA TRP A 91 7.05 -1.56 -0.10
C TRP A 91 6.52 -0.97 -1.40
N LEU A 92 7.42 -0.76 -2.35
CA LEU A 92 7.08 -0.33 -3.70
C LEU A 92 7.06 -1.53 -4.65
N VAL A 93 6.02 -1.63 -5.48
CA VAL A 93 5.83 -2.73 -6.46
C VAL A 93 5.47 -2.27 -7.86
#